data_AF-A0A821BGJ7-F1
#
_entry.id   AF-A0A821BGJ7-F1
#
_cell.length_a   1.000
_cell.length_b   1.000
_cell.length_c   1.000
_cell.angle_alpha   90.00
_cell.angle_beta   90.00
_cell.angle_gamma   90.00
#
_symmetry.space_group_name_H-M   'P 1'
#
loop_
_entity.id
_entity.type
_entity.pdbx_description
1 polymer ?
#
loop_
_entity_poly.entity_id
_entity_poly.type
_entity_poly.pdbx_seq_one_letter_code
_entity_poly.pdbx_strand_id
1 'polypeptide(L)'
;MEREVATLFAPQILERNPDIVGVMFIMKIDPSKISTSITPFAMIDEHSALPQEQEILFTMHTVFRVGEIKQTADNSRLWEVQL
;
A
#
# COMPACT_ATOMS: atom_id res chain seq x y z
N MET A 1 -8.87 -2.20 -0.03
CA MET A 1 -8.11 -1.93 1.19
C MET A 1 -8.47 -0.55 1.70
N GLU A 2 -8.95 -0.50 2.93
CA GLU A 2 -9.21 0.74 3.66
C GLU A 2 -7.89 1.34 4.17
N ARG A 3 -7.76 2.67 4.15
CA ARG A 3 -6.53 3.38 4.53
C ARG A 3 -6.20 3.15 6.02
N GLU A 4 -7.24 3.00 6.83
CA GLU A 4 -7.20 2.73 8.25
C GLU A 4 -6.43 1.43 8.54
N VAL A 5 -6.65 0.39 7.74
CA VAL A 5 -5.96 -0.89 7.85
C VAL A 5 -4.45 -0.72 7.61
N ALA A 6 -4.05 0.03 6.58
CA ALA A 6 -2.64 0.31 6.29
C ALA A 6 -1.95 1.13 7.39
N THR A 7 -2.71 2.02 8.03
CA THR A 7 -2.19 2.96 9.03
C THR A 7 -1.88 2.28 10.37
N LEU A 8 -2.39 1.07 10.62
CA LEU A 8 -2.13 0.33 11.87
C LEU A 8 -0.64 -0.05 12.06
N PHE A 9 0.12 -0.17 10.98
CA PHE A 9 1.47 -0.74 11.01
C PHE A 9 2.59 0.30 11.19
N ALA A 10 2.44 1.49 10.63
CA ALA A 10 3.51 2.49 10.59
C ALA A 10 3.79 3.21 11.94
N PRO A 11 2.80 3.61 12.75
CA PRO A 11 3.02 4.46 13.93
C PRO A 11 3.94 3.83 14.98
N GLN A 12 3.73 2.55 15.31
CA GLN A 12 4.44 1.88 16.41
C GLN A 12 5.95 1.80 16.17
N ILE A 13 6.35 1.58 14.92
CA ILE A 13 7.75 1.47 14.52
C ILE A 13 8.39 2.86 14.48
N LEU A 14 7.70 3.85 13.90
CA LEU A 14 8.19 5.22 13.81
C LEU A 14 8.39 5.86 15.20
N GLU A 15 7.52 5.59 16.17
CA GLU A 15 7.69 6.09 17.54
C GLU A 15 8.92 5.51 18.25
N ARG A 16 9.26 4.25 17.99
CA ARG A 16 10.34 3.53 18.69
C ARG A 16 11.73 3.82 18.14
N ASN A 17 11.83 4.20 16.87
CA ASN A 17 13.10 4.46 16.23
C ASN A 17 13.06 5.81 15.49
N PRO A 18 13.85 6.82 15.92
CA PRO A 18 13.88 8.12 15.27
C PRO A 18 14.56 8.10 13.89
N ASP A 19 15.43 7.12 13.63
CA ASP A 19 16.31 7.06 12.44
C ASP A 19 15.65 6.41 11.22
N ILE A 20 14.36 6.05 11.33
CA ILE A 20 13.60 5.45 10.24
C ILE A 20 12.54 6.41 9.71
N VAL A 21 12.22 6.21 8.44
CA VAL A 21 11.09 6.83 7.75
C VAL A 21 10.11 5.76 7.31
N GLY A 22 8.83 6.02 7.48
CA GLY A 22 7.76 5.19 6.98
C GLY A 22 7.40 5.59 5.55
N VAL A 23 7.13 4.60 4.71
CA VAL A 23 6.63 4.80 3.35
C VAL A 23 5.32 4.05 3.21
N MET A 24 4.25 4.78 2.88
CA MET A 24 2.92 4.25 2.63
C MET A 24 2.61 4.37 1.14
N PHE A 25 2.53 3.23 0.47
CA PHE A 25 2.16 3.17 -0.94
C PHE A 25 0.64 3.29 -1.09
N ILE A 26 0.21 4.19 -1.97
CA ILE A 26 -1.20 4.44 -2.28
C ILE A 26 -1.46 3.99 -3.71
N MET A 27 -2.18 2.87 -3.85
CA MET A 27 -2.56 2.30 -5.13
C MET A 27 -4.04 2.55 -5.42
N LYS A 28 -4.35 3.04 -6.62
CA LYS A 28 -5.74 3.14 -7.11
C LYS A 28 -5.93 2.19 -8.29
N ILE A 29 -6.58 1.06 -8.03
CA ILE A 29 -6.90 0.06 -9.04
C ILE A 29 -8.24 0.41 -9.66
N ASP A 30 -8.27 0.67 -10.96
CA ASP A 30 -9.49 0.89 -11.75
C ASP A 30 -9.63 -0.26 -12.75
N PRO A 31 -10.41 -1.31 -12.42
CA PRO A 31 -10.55 -2.50 -13.26
C PRO A 31 -11.01 -2.20 -14.69
N SER A 32 -11.73 -1.10 -14.90
CA SER A 32 -12.23 -0.71 -16.23
C SER A 32 -11.14 -0.19 -17.16
N LYS A 33 -10.04 0.32 -16.60
CA LYS A 33 -8.89 0.85 -17.35
C LYS A 33 -7.83 -0.19 -17.64
N ILE A 34 -7.87 -1.32 -16.94
CA ILE A 34 -6.99 -2.46 -17.19
C ILE A 34 -7.62 -3.26 -18.32
N SER A 35 -7.57 -2.71 -19.52
CA SER A 35 -8.10 -3.33 -20.73
C SER A 35 -6.95 -4.08 -21.42
N THR A 36 -7.16 -5.39 -21.64
CA THR A 36 -6.44 -6.28 -22.56
C THR A 36 -4.96 -6.67 -22.35
N SER A 37 -4.22 -6.12 -21.38
CA SER A 37 -2.88 -6.60 -21.02
C SER A 37 -2.63 -6.50 -19.51
N ILE A 38 -3.49 -7.17 -18.75
CA ILE A 38 -3.73 -6.91 -17.33
C ILE A 38 -2.80 -7.78 -16.50
N THR A 39 -1.86 -7.15 -15.80
CA THR A 39 -1.20 -7.76 -14.65
C THR A 39 -2.25 -8.42 -13.75
N PRO A 40 -2.27 -9.76 -13.59
CA PRO A 40 -3.26 -10.40 -12.75
C PRO A 40 -3.06 -10.01 -11.27
N PHE A 41 -4.19 -9.82 -10.59
CA PHE A 41 -4.25 -9.62 -9.15
C PHE A 41 -5.49 -10.31 -8.58
N ALA A 42 -5.45 -10.65 -7.30
CA ALA A 42 -6.56 -11.25 -6.58
C ALA A 42 -6.65 -10.68 -5.16
N MET A 43 -7.87 -10.49 -4.66
CA MET A 43 -8.10 -10.33 -3.22
C MET A 43 -8.00 -11.73 -2.60
N ILE A 44 -7.23 -11.87 -1.53
CA ILE A 44 -6.97 -13.17 -0.90
C ILE A 44 -7.38 -13.20 0.57
N ASP A 45 -8.34 -12.36 0.97
CA ASP A 45 -8.82 -12.24 2.34
C ASP A 45 -9.18 -13.60 2.97
N GLU A 46 -9.85 -14.47 2.22
CA GLU A 46 -10.27 -15.83 2.66
C GLU A 46 -9.11 -16.84 2.74
N HIS A 47 -7.95 -16.49 2.19
CA HIS A 47 -6.77 -17.34 2.10
C HIS A 47 -5.54 -16.76 2.81
N SER A 48 -5.63 -15.52 3.30
CA SER A 48 -4.56 -14.85 4.02
C SER A 48 -4.43 -15.41 5.43
N ALA A 49 -3.20 -15.44 5.95
CA ALA A 49 -2.95 -15.79 7.34
C ALA A 49 -3.59 -14.78 8.31
N LEU A 50 -3.79 -13.54 7.85
CA LEU A 50 -4.37 -12.44 8.60
C LEU A 50 -5.49 -11.77 7.77
N PRO A 51 -6.72 -12.29 7.82
CA PRO A 51 -7.84 -11.77 7.01
C PRO A 51 -8.16 -10.29 7.25
N GLN A 52 -7.75 -9.71 8.39
CA GLN A 52 -7.99 -8.28 8.67
C GLN A 52 -7.11 -7.34 7.83
N GLU A 53 -6.07 -7.84 7.15
CA GLU A 53 -5.13 -7.03 6.38
C GLU A 53 -5.68 -6.60 5.01
N GLN A 54 -6.80 -7.18 4.55
CA GLN A 54 -7.43 -6.89 3.26
C GLN A 54 -6.44 -7.00 2.08
N GLU A 55 -5.78 -8.15 2.00
CA GLU A 55 -4.61 -8.37 1.17
C GLU A 55 -4.97 -8.54 -0.31
N ILE A 56 -4.22 -7.83 -1.16
CA ILE A 56 -4.28 -7.98 -2.62
C ILE A 56 -2.96 -8.57 -3.11
N LEU A 57 -3.02 -9.75 -3.70
CA LEU A 57 -1.89 -10.42 -4.30
C LEU A 57 -1.78 -10.07 -5.78
N PHE A 58 -0.66 -9.47 -6.17
CA PHE A 58 -0.29 -9.27 -7.56
C PHE A 58 0.64 -10.40 -8.03
N THR A 59 0.61 -10.71 -9.32
CA THR A 59 1.65 -11.59 -9.91
C THR A 59 3.05 -11.01 -9.76
N MET A 60 4.05 -11.88 -9.68
CA MET A 60 5.45 -11.48 -9.69
C MET A 60 5.79 -10.73 -10.98
N HIS A 61 6.76 -9.80 -10.89
CA HIS A 61 7.18 -8.93 -12.00
C HIS A 61 6.13 -7.89 -12.44
N THR A 62 5.18 -7.57 -11.56
CA THR A 62 4.33 -6.40 -11.72
C THR A 62 5.16 -5.13 -11.61
N VAL A 63 5.01 -4.21 -12.57
CA VAL A 63 5.64 -2.90 -12.54
C VAL A 63 4.59 -1.85 -12.15
N PHE A 64 4.91 -1.05 -11.15
CA PHE A 64 4.11 0.10 -10.71
C PHE A 64 4.83 1.40 -11.08
N ARG A 65 4.07 2.44 -11.45
CA ARG A 65 4.65 3.74 -11.80
C ARG A 65 4.56 4.65 -10.59
N VAL A 66 5.70 5.05 -10.04
CA VAL A 66 5.73 6.06 -8.98
C VAL A 66 5.22 7.40 -9.52
N GLY A 67 4.17 7.90 -8.89
CA GLY A 67 3.55 9.20 -9.14
C GLY A 67 4.01 10.24 -8.12
N GLU A 68 3.05 10.93 -7.51
CA GLU A 68 3.31 11.93 -6.48
C GLU A 68 3.89 11.29 -5.20
N ILE A 69 4.89 11.96 -4.64
CA ILE A 69 5.47 11.63 -3.33
C ILE A 69 5.24 12.84 -2.43
N LYS A 70 4.62 12.63 -1.27
CA LYS A 70 4.35 13.71 -0.32
C LYS A 70 4.49 13.24 1.12
N GLN A 71 4.89 14.15 1.99
CA GLN A 71 4.94 13.89 3.43
C GLN A 71 3.53 14.01 4.02
N THR A 72 3.17 13.14 4.95
CA THR A 72 1.89 13.27 5.66
C THR A 72 1.91 14.49 6.59
N ALA A 73 0.77 15.17 6.71
CA ALA A 73 0.65 16.32 7.61
C ALA A 73 0.80 15.92 9.08
N ASP A 74 0.38 14.69 9.42
CA ASP A 74 0.28 14.21 10.80
C ASP A 74 1.61 13.65 11.33
N ASN A 75 2.52 13.20 10.45
CA ASN A 75 3.82 12.67 10.85
C ASN A 75 4.89 13.03 9.82
N SER A 76 5.88 13.82 10.25
CA SER A 76 6.94 14.30 9.37
C SER A 76 7.87 13.21 8.83
N ARG A 77 7.80 12.01 9.40
CA ARG A 77 8.60 10.85 9.00
C ARG A 77 7.79 9.79 8.26
N LEU A 78 6.53 10.06 7.93
CA LEU A 78 5.69 9.20 7.09
C LEU A 78 5.45 9.85 5.74
N TRP A 79 5.79 9.12 4.68
CA TRP A 79 5.68 9.54 3.29
C TRP A 79 4.61 8.74 2.57
N GLU A 80 3.73 9.41 1.84
CA GLU A 80 2.80 8.80 0.90
C GLU A 80 3.40 8.79 -0.50
N VAL A 81 3.33 7.63 -1.15
CA VAL A 81 3.82 7.44 -2.52
C VAL A 81 2.68 6.88 -3.36
N GLN A 82 2.22 7.65 -4.34
CA GLN A 82 1.23 7.18 -5.30
C GLN A 82 1.88 6.21 -6.29
N LEU A 83 1.18 5.11 -6.58
CA LEU A 83 1.58 4.06 -7.52
C LEU A 83 0.55 3.88 -8.64
#